data_AF-A0A1H1SEB3-F1
#
_entry.id   AF-A0A1H1SEB3-F1
#
_cell.length_a   1.000
_cell.length_b   1.000
_cell.length_c   1.000
_cell.angle_alpha   90.00
_cell.angle_beta   90.00
_cell.angle_gamma   90.00
#
_symmetry.space_group_name_H-M   'P 1'
#
loop_
_entity.id
_entity.type
_entity.pdbx_description
1 polymer ?
#
loop_
_entity_poly.entity_id
_entity_poly.type
_entity_poly.pdbx_seq_one_letter_code
_entity_poly.pdbx_strand_id
1 'polypeptide(L)'
;MISWLMLAQAIALGAIGAVVAIAGIMRRPFGDWVLGAAALTFLTLVVQVVASIIAPIAGAGPTGDLLEYWTYLITAVVIPPAAVLWALIDKKGEWSTLVVGIGILACAVMVYRMHQIWFVQVA
;
A
#
# COMPACT_ATOMS: atom_id res chain seq x y z
N MET A 1 -17.12 -4.44 9.53
CA MET A 1 -16.10 -5.26 10.22
C MET A 1 -14.69 -5.07 9.64
N ILE A 2 -14.50 -4.95 8.32
CA ILE A 2 -13.18 -4.71 7.69
C ILE A 2 -12.76 -3.22 7.62
N SER A 3 -13.64 -2.28 7.97
CA SER A 3 -13.37 -0.83 7.88
C SER A 3 -12.16 -0.39 8.72
N TRP A 4 -12.09 -0.83 9.98
CA TRP A 4 -10.98 -0.49 10.88
C TRP A 4 -9.65 -1.01 10.34
N LEU A 5 -9.64 -2.18 9.69
CA LEU A 5 -8.44 -2.76 9.08
C LEU A 5 -7.95 -1.85 7.96
N MET A 6 -8.81 -1.50 7.01
CA MET A 6 -8.43 -0.63 5.89
C MET A 6 -7.95 0.75 6.35
N LEU A 7 -8.61 1.35 7.35
CA LEU A 7 -8.18 2.64 7.90
C LEU A 7 -6.85 2.53 8.65
N ALA A 8 -6.67 1.51 9.48
CA ALA A 8 -5.42 1.27 10.18
C ALA A 8 -4.26 1.03 9.20
N GLN A 9 -4.50 0.26 8.14
CA GLN A 9 -3.53 0.05 7.07
C GLN A 9 -3.20 1.36 6.35
N ALA A 10 -4.20 2.14 5.93
CA ALA A 10 -3.97 3.42 5.24
C ALA A 10 -3.12 4.37 6.11
N ILE A 11 -3.43 4.50 7.41
CA ILE A 11 -2.68 5.35 8.33
C ILE A 11 -1.26 4.81 8.54
N ALA A 12 -1.11 3.51 8.79
CA ALA A 12 0.19 2.88 9.01
C ALA A 12 1.10 3.01 7.77
N LEU A 13 0.57 2.71 6.58
CA LEU A 13 1.30 2.90 5.33
C LEU A 13 1.62 4.37 5.06
N GLY A 14 0.71 5.29 5.40
CA GLY A 14 0.96 6.72 5.32
C GLY A 14 2.14 7.15 6.19
N ALA A 15 2.18 6.68 7.43
CA ALA A 15 3.27 6.96 8.36
C ALA A 15 4.60 6.33 7.91
N ILE A 16 4.60 5.04 7.55
CA ILE A 16 5.79 4.31 7.08
C ILE A 16 6.32 4.98 5.80
N GLY A 17 5.45 5.22 4.83
CA GLY A 17 5.80 5.85 3.56
C GLY A 17 6.37 7.25 3.76
N ALA A 18 5.80 8.04 4.67
CA ALA A 18 6.32 9.37 5.00
C ALA A 18 7.74 9.29 5.59
N VAL A 19 7.97 8.38 6.55
CA VAL A 19 9.30 8.20 7.16
C VAL A 19 10.33 7.77 6.12
N VAL A 20 9.99 6.80 5.27
CA VAL A 20 10.88 6.33 4.19
C VAL A 20 11.14 7.43 3.16
N ALA A 21 10.10 8.17 2.76
CA ALA A 21 10.22 9.27 1.81
C ALA A 21 11.10 10.40 2.35
N ILE A 22 10.93 10.78 3.63
CA ILE A 22 11.79 11.76 4.30
C ILE A 22 13.24 11.28 4.31
N ALA A 23 13.50 10.02 4.63
CA ALA A 23 14.86 9.47 4.58
C ALA A 23 15.44 9.53 3.16
N GLY A 24 14.61 9.27 2.13
CA GLY A 24 14.98 9.43 0.73
C GLY A 24 15.32 10.87 0.35
N ILE A 25 14.53 11.85 0.80
CA ILE A 25 14.80 13.28 0.61
C ILE A 25 16.12 13.68 1.29
N MET A 26 16.40 13.12 2.47
CA MET A 26 17.67 13.27 3.18
C MET A 26 18.84 12.49 2.55
N ARG A 27 18.63 11.87 1.38
CA ARG A 27 19.61 11.06 0.64
C ARG A 27 20.20 9.91 1.48
N ARG A 28 19.39 9.31 2.34
CA ARG A 28 19.80 8.09 3.06
C ARG A 28 19.89 6.93 2.07
N PRO A 29 20.99 6.14 2.11
CA PRO A 29 21.17 5.02 1.20
C PRO A 29 20.08 3.98 1.42
N PHE A 30 19.75 3.26 0.34
CA PHE A 30 18.87 2.10 0.43
C PHE A 30 19.52 1.03 1.31
N GLY A 31 18.77 0.46 2.24
CA GLY A 31 19.26 -0.55 3.18
C GLY A 31 18.12 -1.39 3.77
N ASP A 32 18.49 -2.31 4.67
CA ASP A 32 17.59 -3.37 5.16
C ASP A 32 16.29 -2.86 5.78
N TRP A 33 16.32 -1.70 6.44
CA TRP A 33 15.12 -1.12 7.03
C TRP A 33 14.13 -0.60 5.98
N VAL A 34 14.60 -0.09 4.83
CA VAL A 34 13.75 0.34 3.70
C VAL A 34 13.14 -0.88 3.02
N LEU A 35 13.94 -1.93 2.84
CA LEU A 35 13.46 -3.21 2.34
C LEU A 35 12.42 -3.81 3.28
N GLY A 36 12.66 -3.76 4.59
CA GLY A 36 11.72 -4.18 5.63
C GLY A 36 10.40 -3.39 5.58
N ALA A 37 10.46 -2.08 5.37
CA ALA A 37 9.27 -1.24 5.19
C ALA A 37 8.47 -1.63 3.95
N ALA A 38 9.14 -1.90 2.82
CA ALA A 38 8.48 -2.36 1.60
C ALA A 38 7.88 -3.77 1.77
N ALA A 39 8.59 -4.67 2.45
CA ALA A 39 8.12 -6.03 2.74
C ALA A 39 6.90 -5.99 3.68
N LEU A 40 6.94 -5.18 4.74
CA LEU A 40 5.81 -4.98 5.64
C LEU A 40 4.60 -4.41 4.90
N THR A 41 4.82 -3.46 3.98
CA THR A 41 3.78 -2.91 3.11
C THR A 41 3.14 -4.00 2.26
N PHE A 42 3.95 -4.82 1.59
CA PHE A 42 3.47 -5.93 0.77
C PHE A 42 2.67 -6.95 1.60
N LEU A 43 3.19 -7.39 2.75
CA LEU A 43 2.51 -8.32 3.64
C LEU A 43 1.17 -7.79 4.13
N THR A 44 1.13 -6.50 4.46
CA THR A 44 -0.11 -5.82 4.87
C THR A 44 -1.15 -5.83 3.74
N LEU A 45 -0.73 -5.59 2.50
CA LEU A 45 -1.62 -5.67 1.35
C LEU A 45 -2.07 -7.09 1.03
N VAL A 46 -1.23 -8.11 1.27
CA VAL A 46 -1.65 -9.52 1.17
C VAL A 46 -2.74 -9.84 2.19
N VAL A 47 -2.63 -9.35 3.43
CA VAL A 47 -3.70 -9.46 4.43
C VAL A 47 -4.98 -8.79 3.92
N GLN A 48 -4.86 -7.64 3.26
CA GLN A 48 -6.00 -6.97 2.65
C GLN A 48 -6.65 -7.84 1.56
N VAL A 49 -5.88 -8.48 0.67
CA VAL A 49 -6.40 -9.43 -0.34
C VAL A 49 -7.21 -10.54 0.30
N VAL A 50 -6.66 -11.20 1.31
CA VAL A 50 -7.36 -12.29 2.01
C VAL A 50 -8.66 -11.78 2.64
N ALA A 51 -8.61 -10.63 3.29
CA ALA A 51 -9.78 -10.04 3.92
C ALA A 51 -10.87 -9.64 2.90
N SER A 52 -10.50 -9.14 1.72
CA SER A 52 -11.41 -8.81 0.62
C SER A 52 -12.10 -10.02 0.00
N ILE A 53 -11.48 -11.20 0.05
CA ILE A 53 -12.09 -12.46 -0.41
C ILE A 53 -13.06 -13.01 0.64
N ILE A 54 -12.69 -12.95 1.92
CA ILE A 54 -13.48 -13.51 3.02
C ILE A 54 -14.71 -12.64 3.33
N ALA A 55 -14.58 -11.31 3.29
CA ALA A 55 -15.65 -10.40 3.71
C ALA A 55 -16.98 -10.58 2.96
N PRO A 56 -17.02 -10.76 1.62
CA PRO A 56 -18.25 -11.07 0.89
C PRO A 56 -18.88 -12.41 1.31
N ILE A 57 -18.07 -13.43 1.59
CA ILE A 57 -18.53 -14.76 2.03
C ILE A 57 -19.18 -14.66 3.42
N ALA A 58 -18.69 -13.76 4.27
CA ALA A 58 -19.24 -13.46 5.59
C ALA A 58 -20.46 -12.51 5.56
N GLY A 59 -21.00 -12.19 4.37
CA GLY A 59 -22.14 -11.30 4.20
C GLY A 59 -21.83 -9.80 4.30
N ALA A 60 -20.55 -9.41 4.29
CA ALA A 60 -20.09 -8.03 4.37
C ALA A 60 -19.44 -7.57 3.05
N GLY A 61 -20.15 -7.72 1.94
CA GLY A 61 -19.68 -7.33 0.60
C GLY A 61 -19.52 -5.81 0.42
N PRO A 62 -18.79 -5.37 -0.62
CA PRO A 62 -18.63 -3.95 -0.95
C PRO A 62 -19.94 -3.32 -1.39
N THR A 63 -20.16 -2.07 -1.02
CA THR A 63 -21.33 -1.28 -1.48
C THR A 63 -21.13 -0.67 -2.87
N GLY A 64 -19.87 -0.43 -3.27
CA GLY A 64 -19.50 0.16 -4.55
C GLY A 64 -19.18 -0.83 -5.67
N ASP A 65 -18.52 -0.34 -6.73
CA ASP A 65 -18.10 -1.17 -7.86
C ASP A 65 -16.95 -2.12 -7.47
N LEU A 66 -17.23 -3.42 -7.59
CA LEU A 66 -16.28 -4.48 -7.31
C LEU A 66 -15.08 -4.46 -8.27
N LEU A 67 -15.28 -4.08 -9.54
CA LEU A 67 -14.19 -4.03 -10.51
C LEU A 67 -13.23 -2.87 -10.20
N GLU A 68 -13.75 -1.68 -9.88
CA GLU A 68 -12.95 -0.54 -9.41
C GLU A 68 -12.09 -0.96 -8.21
N TYR A 69 -12.71 -1.61 -7.21
CA TYR A 69 -12.02 -2.08 -6.01
C TYR A 69 -10.84 -3.02 -6.30
N TRP A 70 -11.07 -4.07 -7.10
CA TRP A 70 -10.02 -5.05 -7.42
C TRP A 70 -8.90 -4.43 -8.25
N THR A 71 -9.21 -3.50 -9.14
CA THR A 71 -8.21 -2.78 -9.93
C THR A 71 -7.26 -1.98 -9.03
N TYR A 72 -7.80 -1.29 -8.02
CA TYR A 72 -6.99 -0.62 -7.00
C TYR A 72 -6.14 -1.60 -6.19
N LEU A 73 -6.72 -2.70 -5.73
CA LEU A 73 -6.02 -3.66 -4.88
C LEU A 73 -4.86 -4.35 -5.62
N ILE A 74 -5.09 -4.82 -6.85
CA ILE A 74 -4.05 -5.47 -7.66
C ILE A 74 -2.92 -4.48 -7.92
N THR A 75 -3.24 -3.23 -8.28
CA THR A 75 -2.23 -2.19 -8.51
C THR A 75 -1.44 -1.92 -7.23
N ALA A 76 -2.11 -1.78 -6.09
CA ALA A 76 -1.46 -1.57 -4.80
C ALA A 76 -0.48 -2.69 -4.45
N VAL A 77 -0.84 -3.96 -4.68
CA VAL A 77 0.01 -5.13 -4.40
C VAL A 77 1.27 -5.15 -5.29
N VAL A 78 1.18 -4.66 -6.53
CA VAL A 78 2.30 -4.62 -7.48
C VAL A 78 3.29 -3.50 -7.18
N ILE A 79 2.85 -2.40 -6.56
CA ILE A 79 3.71 -1.23 -6.31
C ILE A 79 4.93 -1.56 -5.41
N PRO A 80 4.80 -2.21 -4.24
CA PRO A 80 5.95 -2.51 -3.38
C PRO A 80 7.03 -3.35 -4.07
N PRO A 81 6.75 -4.50 -4.72
CA PRO A 81 7.78 -5.26 -5.41
C PRO A 81 8.36 -4.48 -6.59
N ALA A 82 7.55 -3.73 -7.35
CA ALA A 82 8.06 -2.89 -8.44
C ALA A 82 9.01 -1.80 -7.93
N ALA A 83 8.70 -1.15 -6.81
CA ALA A 83 9.53 -0.13 -6.20
C ALA A 83 10.85 -0.70 -5.65
N VAL A 84 10.81 -1.89 -5.04
CA VAL A 84 12.03 -2.60 -4.59
C VAL A 84 12.88 -3.03 -5.78
N LEU A 85 12.28 -3.61 -6.82
CA LEU A 85 13.01 -3.98 -8.04
C LEU A 85 13.68 -2.76 -8.67
N TRP A 86 12.98 -1.64 -8.74
CA TRP A 86 13.56 -0.38 -9.19
C TRP A 86 14.76 0.03 -8.35
N ALA A 87 14.62 0.02 -7.01
CA ALA A 87 15.69 0.36 -6.08
C ALA A 87 16.93 -0.55 -6.21
N LEU A 88 16.75 -1.82 -6.60
CA LEU A 88 17.85 -2.76 -6.82
C LEU A 88 18.53 -2.57 -8.19
N ILE A 89 17.80 -2.12 -9.20
CA ILE A 89 18.31 -1.91 -10.57
C ILE A 89 19.01 -0.56 -10.70
N ASP A 90 18.59 0.45 -9.92
CA ASP A 90 19.16 1.79 -9.97
C ASP A 90 20.63 1.80 -9.50
N LYS A 91 21.54 1.83 -10.48
CA LYS A 91 22.99 1.78 -10.26
C LYS A 91 23.53 2.95 -9.45
N LYS A 92 22.83 4.09 -9.44
CA LYS A 92 23.25 5.26 -8.66
C LYS A 92 22.76 5.18 -7.21
N GLY A 93 21.61 4.55 -6.95
CA GLY A 93 21.06 4.35 -5.61
C GLY A 93 20.60 5.63 -4.89
N GLU A 94 20.86 6.82 -5.44
CA GLU A 94 20.65 8.12 -4.78
C GLU A 94 19.18 8.44 -4.51
N TRP A 95 18.27 7.88 -5.32
CA TRP A 95 16.83 8.10 -5.21
C TRP A 95 16.03 6.84 -4.90
N SER A 96 16.72 5.71 -4.74
CA SER A 96 16.09 4.41 -4.52
C SER A 96 15.22 4.39 -3.26
N THR A 97 15.71 4.96 -2.16
CA THR A 97 14.93 5.11 -0.92
C THR A 97 13.69 5.99 -1.11
N LEU A 98 13.80 7.08 -1.87
CA LEU A 98 12.69 7.99 -2.13
C LEU A 98 11.59 7.30 -2.95
N VAL A 99 11.96 6.57 -4.00
CA VAL A 99 11.01 5.83 -4.85
C VAL A 99 10.22 4.82 -4.02
N VAL A 100 10.88 4.08 -3.14
CA VAL A 100 10.20 3.15 -2.23
C VAL A 100 9.24 3.89 -1.29
N GLY A 101 9.67 5.00 -0.69
CA GLY A 101 8.81 5.81 0.18
C GLY A 101 7.56 6.33 -0.53
N ILE A 102 7.71 6.86 -1.74
CA ILE A 102 6.59 7.33 -2.57
C ILE A 102 5.68 6.15 -2.96
N GLY A 103 6.24 4.99 -3.29
CA GLY A 103 5.45 3.79 -3.57
C GLY A 103 4.57 3.37 -2.39
N ILE A 104 5.12 3.40 -1.17
CA ILE A 104 4.37 3.09 0.06
C ILE A 104 3.29 4.16 0.33
N LEU A 105 3.59 5.44 0.12
CA LEU A 105 2.59 6.52 0.25
C LEU A 105 1.45 6.37 -0.77
N ALA A 106 1.76 5.99 -2.01
CA ALA A 106 0.75 5.70 -3.02
C ALA A 106 -0.17 4.54 -2.57
N CYS A 107 0.40 3.48 -1.98
CA CYS A 107 -0.38 2.37 -1.42
C CYS A 107 -1.32 2.84 -0.31
N ALA A 108 -0.88 3.76 0.57
CA ALA A 108 -1.72 4.32 1.62
C ALA A 108 -2.98 5.01 1.06
N VAL A 109 -2.80 5.84 0.02
CA VAL A 109 -3.92 6.52 -0.66
C VAL A 109 -4.83 5.51 -1.36
N MET A 110 -4.26 4.50 -2.00
CA MET A 110 -5.04 3.44 -2.65
C MET A 110 -5.90 2.67 -1.65
N VAL A 111 -5.36 2.28 -0.49
CA VAL A 111 -6.13 1.60 0.56
C VAL A 111 -7.25 2.49 1.10
N TYR A 112 -6.99 3.79 1.29
CA TYR A 112 -8.04 4.72 1.68
C TYR A 112 -9.14 4.86 0.61
N ARG A 113 -8.75 4.92 -0.66
CA ARG A 113 -9.71 4.95 -1.77
C ARG A 113 -10.55 3.68 -1.83
N MET A 114 -9.93 2.52 -1.61
CA MET A 114 -10.61 1.23 -1.49
C MET A 114 -11.61 1.19 -0.32
N HIS A 115 -11.27 1.81 0.82
CA HIS A 115 -12.21 1.97 1.93
C HIS A 115 -13.44 2.80 1.54
N GLN A 116 -13.26 3.88 0.78
CA GLN A 116 -14.38 4.67 0.28
C GLN A 116 -15.29 3.87 -0.66
N ILE A 117 -14.70 3.07 -1.55
CA ILE A 117 -15.47 2.21 -2.47
C ILE A 117 -16.29 1.18 -1.69
N TRP A 118 -15.73 0.64 -0.61
CA TRP A 118 -16.39 -0.40 0.18
C TRP A 118 -17.53 0.11 1.07
N PHE A 119 -17.45 1.35 1.57
CA PHE A 119 -18.35 1.84 2.63
C PHE A 119 -19.05 3.18 2.39
N VAL A 120 -18.54 4.03 1.49
CA VAL A 120 -18.92 5.46 1.43
C VAL A 120 -19.65 5.82 0.14
N GLN A 121 -19.66 4.96 -0.89
CA GLN A 121 -20.50 5.14 -2.08
C GLN A 121 -21.98 4.89 -1.74
N VAL A 122 -22.61 5.85 -1.07
CA VAL A 122 -24.06 6.01 -1.02
C VAL A 122 -24.41 7.06 -2.07
N ALA A 123 -25.02 6.61 -3.17
CA ALA A 123 -25.84 7.47 -4.02
C ALA A 123 -27.28 7.44 -3.47
#